data_AF-A0A3S9HPV3-F1
#
_entry.id   AF-A0A3S9HPV3-F1
#
_cell.length_a   1.000
_cell.length_b   1.000
_cell.length_c   1.000
_cell.angle_alpha   90.00
_cell.angle_beta   90.00
_cell.angle_gamma   90.00
#
_symmetry.space_group_name_H-M   'P 1'
#
loop_
_entity.id
_entity.type
_entity.pdbx_description
1 polymer ?
#
loop_
_entity_poly.entity_id
_entity_poly.type
_entity_poly.pdbx_seq_one_letter_code
_entity_poly.pdbx_strand_id
1 'polypeptide(L)'
;MKNLASELSVAQQLAGKRVLITGTTGFLAKVLLEKLIRDVPSIKQFVLVIRGSKKYNNAAERFEREILSSSIFDRLREEQAQYLADVVNNKIVFVTGEVTEPLFGLGQLKFNQLANTVDIVVNCAASVNFREALDQALEINALSVHKLAALVRMAGNIPLIHVSTCYVNGYQEGQMSEQLHASTSKLIPQHADGYYEVQPLISELLRKIAAVKRNCLNADDLPQALTELGIQEAHRYGWNDTYTFTKWIGEQIACREMQGKTLSIVRPSIIESTLSEPAAGWIEGVKVGDALILAYARGKTSFFPANPKAVIDLIPADLVANSIILAMTEALHSPHQRRIYQSCSGSRNPIILGDLIQIIQTACKRDWRSYERLFHRQPGSDFRCVSRPVFLLTMSAMKLALDTVCFARKCLGMKQSFARLESFNTTHNLAVVFSFYTSPNYIFQNNKLRELEQRMGKSDRSMFAIDPERINWSKYMGNIHLAGLNRYALKDKRRDKNSDAKLAPEAVNTVTANIA
;
A
#
# COMPACT_ATOMS: atom_id res chain seq x y z
N MET A 1 34.30 21.61 -22.73
CA MET A 1 33.95 21.29 -21.32
C MET A 1 32.50 20.84 -21.30
N LYS A 2 32.24 19.54 -21.12
CA LYS A 2 30.86 19.05 -20.91
C LYS A 2 30.36 19.66 -19.61
N ASN A 3 29.24 20.39 -19.65
CA ASN A 3 28.54 20.84 -18.44
C ASN A 3 28.30 19.60 -17.56
N LEU A 4 29.06 19.46 -16.47
CA LEU A 4 28.72 18.56 -15.38
C LEU A 4 27.43 19.11 -14.80
N ALA A 5 26.29 18.55 -15.20
CA ALA A 5 25.03 18.82 -14.51
C ALA A 5 25.28 18.58 -13.02
N SER A 6 25.08 19.60 -12.19
CA SER A 6 25.24 19.50 -10.74
C SER A 6 24.42 18.33 -10.22
N GLU A 7 25.03 17.45 -9.43
CA GLU A 7 24.34 16.32 -8.80
C GLU A 7 23.12 16.83 -8.01
N LEU A 8 21.99 16.10 -8.07
CA LEU A 8 20.80 16.45 -7.31
C LEU A 8 21.02 16.20 -5.83
N SER A 9 20.48 17.10 -5.00
CA SER A 9 20.43 16.90 -3.55
C SER A 9 19.02 16.98 -3.00
N VAL A 10 18.63 15.94 -2.24
CA VAL A 10 17.34 15.83 -1.53
C VAL A 10 17.21 16.99 -0.54
N ALA A 11 18.22 17.18 0.31
CA ALA A 11 18.21 18.21 1.35
C ALA A 11 18.08 19.63 0.77
N GLN A 12 18.71 19.91 -0.39
CA GLN A 12 18.63 21.19 -1.06
C GLN A 12 17.26 21.43 -1.73
N GLN A 13 16.73 20.45 -2.47
CA GLN A 13 15.47 20.64 -3.19
C GLN A 13 14.25 20.70 -2.25
N LEU A 14 14.30 19.97 -1.13
CA LEU A 14 13.24 19.97 -0.13
C LEU A 14 13.41 21.05 0.96
N ALA A 15 14.53 21.76 0.98
CA ALA A 15 14.75 22.86 1.92
C ALA A 15 13.65 23.93 1.79
N GLY A 16 13.07 24.31 2.92
CA GLY A 16 12.05 25.36 2.98
C GLY A 16 10.68 24.98 2.41
N LYS A 17 10.51 23.75 1.87
CA LYS A 17 9.26 23.31 1.25
C LYS A 17 8.21 22.89 2.28
N ARG A 18 6.95 23.06 1.92
CA ARG A 18 5.76 22.63 2.66
C ARG A 18 5.15 21.42 1.93
N VAL A 19 5.28 20.24 2.52
CA VAL A 19 4.95 18.96 1.89
C VAL A 19 3.60 18.48 2.39
N LEU A 20 2.61 18.37 1.49
CA LEU A 20 1.33 17.75 1.82
C LEU A 20 1.41 16.25 1.61
N ILE A 21 1.00 15.47 2.62
CA ILE A 21 0.94 14.00 2.53
C ILE A 21 -0.48 13.54 2.86
N THR A 22 -1.10 12.77 1.96
CA THR A 22 -2.38 12.11 2.21
C THR A 22 -2.15 10.65 2.62
N GLY A 23 -3.12 10.05 3.31
CA GLY A 23 -3.06 8.63 3.67
C GLY A 23 -2.01 8.30 4.74
N THR A 24 -1.61 9.26 5.58
CA THR A 24 -0.58 9.10 6.62
C THR A 24 -0.94 8.11 7.73
N THR A 25 -2.20 7.70 7.84
CA THR A 25 -2.61 6.60 8.71
C THR A 25 -2.19 5.23 8.18
N GLY A 26 -1.85 5.14 6.90
CA GLY A 26 -1.43 3.91 6.24
C GLY A 26 0.05 3.59 6.40
N PHE A 27 0.35 2.29 6.29
CA PHE A 27 1.69 1.69 6.44
C PHE A 27 2.82 2.45 5.74
N LEU A 28 2.76 2.60 4.41
CA LEU A 28 3.85 3.22 3.64
C LEU A 28 4.04 4.71 3.98
N ALA A 29 2.95 5.43 4.17
CA ALA A 29 3.00 6.87 4.45
C ALA A 29 3.61 7.18 5.82
N LYS A 30 3.45 6.27 6.80
CA LYS A 30 4.15 6.34 8.09
C LYS A 30 5.67 6.20 7.94
N VAL A 31 6.13 5.21 7.15
CA VAL A 31 7.55 5.03 6.85
C VAL A 31 8.12 6.27 6.15
N LEU A 32 7.40 6.80 5.16
CA LEU A 32 7.79 8.03 4.47
C LEU A 32 7.87 9.23 5.41
N LEU A 33 6.85 9.45 6.24
CA LEU A 33 6.81 10.59 7.17
C LEU A 33 7.95 10.50 8.19
N GLU A 34 8.19 9.33 8.78
CA GLU A 34 9.30 9.11 9.70
C GLU A 34 10.65 9.41 9.02
N LYS A 35 10.88 8.86 7.83
CA LYS A 35 12.11 9.05 7.07
C LYS A 35 12.36 10.53 6.73
N LEU A 36 11.32 11.25 6.31
CA LEU A 36 11.42 12.69 6.01
C LEU A 36 11.71 13.52 7.27
N ILE A 37 11.08 13.20 8.40
CA ILE A 37 11.34 13.89 9.68
C ILE A 37 12.78 13.66 10.13
N ARG A 38 13.26 12.41 10.05
CA ARG A 38 14.59 12.01 10.53
C ARG A 38 15.72 12.53 9.65
N ASP A 39 15.60 12.38 8.34
CA ASP A 39 16.73 12.58 7.41
C ASP A 39 16.60 13.83 6.53
N VAL A 40 15.47 14.55 6.56
CA VAL A 40 15.27 15.80 5.82
C VAL A 40 14.77 16.95 6.72
N PRO A 41 15.55 17.33 7.76
CA PRO A 41 15.15 18.36 8.71
C PRO A 41 14.97 19.74 8.07
N SER A 42 15.50 19.97 6.87
CA SER A 42 15.38 21.23 6.12
C SER A 42 13.97 21.50 5.57
N ILE A 43 13.08 20.51 5.54
CA ILE A 43 11.66 20.71 5.20
C ILE A 43 11.05 21.72 6.16
N LYS A 44 10.31 22.70 5.66
CA LYS A 44 9.70 23.75 6.50
C LYS A 44 8.52 23.21 7.29
N GLN A 45 7.63 22.48 6.62
CA GLN A 45 6.36 22.06 7.21
C GLN A 45 5.82 20.80 6.53
N PHE A 46 5.16 19.93 7.30
CA PHE A 46 4.37 18.80 6.83
C PHE A 46 2.89 19.14 6.99
N VAL A 47 2.12 19.04 5.91
CA VAL A 47 0.67 19.26 5.92
C VAL A 47 -0.01 17.92 5.80
N LEU A 48 -0.66 17.47 6.87
CA LEU A 48 -1.24 16.13 6.94
C LEU A 48 -2.77 16.21 6.81
N VAL A 49 -3.30 15.72 5.69
CA VAL A 49 -4.74 15.58 5.50
C VAL A 49 -5.17 14.23 6.06
N ILE A 50 -5.88 14.27 7.18
CA ILE A 50 -6.31 13.09 7.92
C ILE A 50 -7.83 13.13 8.08
N ARG A 51 -8.48 12.05 7.66
CA ARG A 51 -9.93 11.87 7.79
C ARG A 51 -10.31 11.77 9.27
N GLY A 52 -11.30 12.54 9.69
CA GLY A 52 -12.00 12.31 10.95
C GLY A 52 -12.69 10.93 10.97
N SER A 53 -13.04 10.44 12.15
CA SER A 53 -13.75 9.17 12.31
C SER A 53 -14.69 9.22 13.50
N LYS A 54 -15.56 8.22 13.66
CA LYS A 54 -16.39 8.09 14.87
C LYS A 54 -15.56 7.99 16.16
N LYS A 55 -14.31 7.52 16.06
CA LYS A 55 -13.41 7.33 17.21
C LYS A 55 -12.56 8.56 17.51
N TYR A 56 -12.23 9.35 16.49
CA TYR A 56 -11.36 10.52 16.61
C TYR A 56 -11.96 11.66 15.81
N ASN A 57 -12.29 12.75 16.50
CA ASN A 57 -13.08 13.83 15.93
C ASN A 57 -12.27 14.72 15.00
N ASN A 58 -10.95 14.76 15.16
CA ASN A 58 -10.07 15.61 14.36
C ASN A 58 -8.74 14.92 13.99
N ALA A 59 -8.03 15.53 13.04
CA ALA A 59 -6.77 15.05 12.50
C ALA A 59 -5.65 14.95 13.54
N ALA A 60 -5.55 15.90 14.48
CA ALA A 60 -4.49 15.93 15.48
C ALA A 60 -4.62 14.76 16.47
N GLU A 61 -5.82 14.55 17.00
CA GLU A 61 -6.14 13.41 17.88
C GLU A 61 -5.84 12.08 17.19
N ARG A 62 -6.28 11.93 15.94
CA ARG A 62 -6.03 10.71 15.17
C ARG A 62 -4.54 10.51 14.87
N PHE A 63 -3.81 11.58 14.56
CA PHE A 63 -2.36 11.53 14.38
C PHE A 63 -1.66 11.03 15.64
N GLU A 64 -1.96 11.62 16.79
CA GLU A 64 -1.36 11.24 18.07
C GLU A 64 -1.59 9.75 18.37
N ARG A 65 -2.83 9.28 18.19
CA ARG A 65 -3.26 7.94 18.60
C ARG A 65 -2.93 6.83 17.59
N GLU A 66 -2.88 7.11 16.29
CA GLU A 66 -2.66 6.09 15.25
C GLU A 66 -1.33 6.22 14.49
N ILE A 67 -0.71 7.40 14.49
CA ILE A 67 0.50 7.67 13.71
C ILE A 67 1.68 7.83 14.64
N LEU A 68 1.71 8.87 15.48
CA LEU A 68 2.82 9.15 16.39
C LEU A 68 3.02 8.04 17.44
N SER A 69 1.95 7.38 17.86
CA SER A 69 2.01 6.24 18.78
C SER A 69 2.71 5.01 18.18
N SER A 70 2.75 4.90 16.84
CA SER A 70 3.28 3.74 16.12
C SER A 70 4.78 3.54 16.38
N SER A 71 5.21 2.28 16.49
CA SER A 71 6.61 1.91 16.79
C SER A 71 7.59 2.30 15.69
N ILE A 72 7.13 2.71 14.51
CA ILE A 72 8.01 3.27 13.47
C ILE A 72 8.76 4.50 13.98
N PHE A 73 8.15 5.29 14.87
CA PHE A 73 8.74 6.48 15.46
C PHE A 73 9.58 6.18 16.72
N ASP A 74 9.75 4.92 17.13
CA ASP A 74 10.51 4.55 18.34
C ASP A 74 11.93 5.10 18.29
N ARG A 75 12.62 4.96 17.16
CA ARG A 75 13.98 5.47 16.99
C ARG A 75 14.07 6.98 17.22
N LEU A 76 13.17 7.76 16.62
CA LEU A 76 13.12 9.21 16.84
C LEU A 76 12.76 9.56 18.29
N ARG A 77 11.86 8.80 18.93
CA ARG A 77 11.51 8.98 20.34
C ARG A 77 12.68 8.69 21.28
N GLU A 78 13.51 7.71 20.96
CA GLU A 78 14.65 7.30 21.77
C GLU A 78 15.88 8.18 21.54
N GLU A 79 16.21 8.47 20.28
CA GLU A 79 17.44 9.19 19.90
C GLU A 79 17.25 10.72 19.86
N GLN A 80 16.05 11.22 19.57
CA GLN A 80 15.80 12.62 19.22
C GLN A 80 14.45 13.16 19.74
N ALA A 81 14.05 12.79 20.97
CA ALA A 81 12.73 13.12 21.55
C ALA A 81 12.35 14.61 21.46
N GLN A 82 13.28 15.51 21.81
CA GLN A 82 13.03 16.96 21.80
C GLN A 82 12.82 17.49 20.38
N TYR A 83 13.58 16.97 19.41
CA TYR A 83 13.41 17.34 18.01
C TYR A 83 12.09 16.81 17.45
N LEU A 84 11.71 15.57 17.77
CA LEU A 84 10.40 15.04 17.38
C LEU A 84 9.26 15.88 17.97
N ALA A 85 9.35 16.27 19.24
CA ALA A 85 8.36 17.16 19.87
C ALA A 85 8.29 18.54 19.19
N ASP A 86 9.43 19.13 18.85
CA ASP A 86 9.50 20.39 18.09
C ASP A 86 8.83 20.25 16.71
N VAL A 87 9.14 19.18 15.97
CA VAL A 87 8.52 18.90 14.66
C VAL A 87 7.01 18.79 14.79
N VAL A 88 6.50 18.03 15.76
CA VAL A 88 5.07 17.83 15.97
C VAL A 88 4.36 19.15 16.33
N ASN A 89 4.97 19.97 17.18
CA ASN A 89 4.36 21.21 17.65
C ASN A 89 4.45 22.37 16.64
N ASN A 90 5.55 22.44 15.88
CA ASN A 90 5.89 23.62 15.08
C ASN A 90 5.93 23.36 13.58
N LYS A 91 6.13 22.12 13.14
CA LYS A 91 6.32 21.76 11.73
C LYS A 91 5.22 20.89 11.15
N ILE A 92 4.23 20.44 11.93
CA ILE A 92 3.08 19.69 11.40
C ILE A 92 1.82 20.55 11.42
N VAL A 93 1.14 20.65 10.28
CA VAL A 93 -0.20 21.23 10.15
C VAL A 93 -1.20 20.11 9.94
N PHE A 94 -2.17 20.03 10.85
CA PHE A 94 -3.24 19.04 10.81
C PHE A 94 -4.45 19.58 10.05
N VAL A 95 -4.83 18.89 8.98
CA VAL A 95 -6.03 19.19 8.20
C VAL A 95 -7.02 18.05 8.38
N THR A 96 -8.12 18.32 9.08
CA THR A 96 -9.23 17.36 9.20
C THR A 96 -10.04 17.41 7.92
N GLY A 97 -9.87 16.42 7.04
CA GLY A 97 -10.51 16.39 5.73
C GLY A 97 -10.50 14.99 5.11
N GLU A 98 -11.37 14.78 4.13
CA GLU A 98 -11.52 13.52 3.40
C GLU A 98 -11.28 13.76 1.91
N VAL A 99 -10.25 13.14 1.35
CA VAL A 99 -9.83 13.36 -0.05
C VAL A 99 -10.89 12.90 -1.06
N THR A 100 -11.84 12.08 -0.64
CA THR A 100 -12.99 11.68 -1.47
C THR A 100 -14.11 12.71 -1.47
N GLU A 101 -14.10 13.73 -0.62
CA GLU A 101 -15.16 14.76 -0.61
C GLU A 101 -14.78 15.97 -1.48
N PRO A 102 -15.76 16.69 -2.07
CA PRO A 102 -15.51 17.96 -2.72
C PRO A 102 -14.70 18.90 -1.80
N LEU A 103 -13.63 19.50 -2.32
CA LEU A 103 -12.72 20.36 -1.56
C LEU A 103 -12.19 19.71 -0.27
N PHE A 104 -12.05 18.37 -0.27
CA PHE A 104 -11.69 17.55 0.88
C PHE A 104 -12.67 17.61 2.08
N GLY A 105 -13.91 18.01 1.83
CA GLY A 105 -14.89 18.28 2.88
C GLY A 105 -14.62 19.60 3.62
N LEU A 106 -13.72 20.43 3.10
CA LEU A 106 -13.42 21.75 3.63
C LEU A 106 -14.34 22.80 2.98
N GLY A 107 -14.61 23.88 3.71
CA GLY A 107 -15.17 25.08 3.09
C GLY A 107 -14.17 25.73 2.13
N GLN A 108 -14.67 26.44 1.11
CA GLN A 108 -13.86 27.07 0.05
C GLN A 108 -12.69 27.89 0.59
N LEU A 109 -12.92 28.71 1.63
CA LEU A 109 -11.89 29.54 2.24
C LEU A 109 -10.74 28.70 2.81
N LYS A 110 -11.05 27.63 3.55
CA LYS A 110 -10.05 26.71 4.11
C LYS A 110 -9.31 25.93 3.02
N PHE A 111 -10.01 25.54 1.96
CA PHE A 111 -9.39 24.87 0.82
C PHE A 111 -8.40 25.79 0.08
N ASN A 112 -8.76 27.06 -0.10
CA ASN A 112 -7.85 28.05 -0.70
C ASN A 112 -6.64 28.32 0.20
N GLN A 113 -6.83 28.42 1.52
CA GLN A 113 -5.73 28.52 2.49
C GLN A 113 -4.81 27.29 2.43
N LEU A 114 -5.38 26.08 2.33
CA LEU A 114 -4.61 24.85 2.15
C LEU A 114 -3.79 24.91 0.85
N ALA A 115 -4.39 25.32 -0.26
CA ALA A 115 -3.68 25.44 -1.53
C ALA A 115 -2.49 26.42 -1.45
N ASN A 116 -2.65 27.56 -0.79
CA ASN A 116 -1.60 28.57 -0.64
C ASN A 116 -0.47 28.15 0.33
N THR A 117 -0.65 27.06 1.07
CA THR A 117 0.30 26.60 2.11
C THR A 117 1.13 25.39 1.67
N VAL A 118 0.99 24.91 0.44
CA VAL A 118 1.64 23.66 -0.01
C VAL A 118 2.49 23.89 -1.24
N ASP A 119 3.69 23.30 -1.26
CA ASP A 119 4.64 23.40 -2.38
C ASP A 119 4.74 22.10 -3.19
N ILE A 120 4.31 20.96 -2.62
CA ILE A 120 4.29 19.66 -3.26
C ILE A 120 3.26 18.75 -2.57
N VAL A 121 2.53 17.95 -3.36
CA VAL A 121 1.56 16.97 -2.86
C VAL A 121 2.09 15.56 -3.08
N VAL A 122 2.11 14.75 -2.02
CA VAL A 122 2.36 13.31 -2.07
C VAL A 122 1.06 12.58 -1.75
N ASN A 123 0.45 11.98 -2.78
CA ASN A 123 -0.74 11.18 -2.63
C ASN A 123 -0.38 9.71 -2.35
N CYS A 124 -0.41 9.32 -1.07
CA CYS A 124 -0.31 7.93 -0.62
C CYS A 124 -1.67 7.34 -0.23
N ALA A 125 -2.76 8.12 -0.28
CA ALA A 125 -4.10 7.64 0.02
C ALA A 125 -4.54 6.62 -1.03
N ALA A 126 -4.81 5.41 -0.58
CA ALA A 126 -5.39 4.34 -1.37
C ALA A 126 -6.09 3.37 -0.41
N SER A 127 -7.12 2.69 -0.90
CA SER A 127 -7.52 1.43 -0.31
C SER A 127 -6.76 0.31 -0.99
N VAL A 128 -6.11 -0.53 -0.19
CA VAL A 128 -5.31 -1.69 -0.65
C VAL A 128 -6.06 -3.01 -0.44
N ASN A 129 -7.37 -2.95 -0.18
CA ASN A 129 -8.19 -4.13 0.02
C ASN A 129 -8.68 -4.70 -1.32
N PHE A 130 -8.19 -5.88 -1.70
CA PHE A 130 -8.57 -6.55 -2.96
C PHE A 130 -10.05 -6.96 -3.06
N ARG A 131 -10.77 -6.99 -1.94
CA ARG A 131 -12.21 -7.27 -1.89
C ARG A 131 -13.02 -6.09 -1.35
N GLU A 132 -12.54 -4.88 -1.60
CA GLU A 132 -13.32 -3.67 -1.33
C GLU A 132 -14.48 -3.53 -2.33
N ALA A 133 -15.61 -3.00 -1.85
CA ALA A 133 -16.73 -2.68 -2.70
C ALA A 133 -16.31 -1.69 -3.80
N LEU A 134 -16.75 -1.94 -5.04
CA LEU A 134 -16.30 -1.17 -6.21
C LEU A 134 -16.51 0.33 -6.05
N ASP A 135 -17.59 0.76 -5.40
CA ASP A 135 -17.89 2.17 -5.20
C ASP A 135 -16.85 2.86 -4.31
N GLN A 136 -16.47 2.23 -3.20
CA GLN A 136 -15.44 2.71 -2.29
C GLN A 136 -14.07 2.72 -2.98
N ALA A 137 -13.71 1.61 -3.66
CA ALA A 137 -12.43 1.49 -4.35
C ALA A 137 -12.29 2.54 -5.47
N LEU A 138 -13.33 2.73 -6.28
CA LEU A 138 -13.34 3.73 -7.35
C LEU A 138 -13.24 5.15 -6.78
N GLU A 139 -13.95 5.43 -5.70
CA GLU A 139 -13.97 6.75 -5.05
C GLU A 139 -12.57 7.12 -4.53
N ILE A 140 -11.93 6.23 -3.76
CA ILE A 140 -10.64 6.51 -3.13
C ILE A 140 -9.46 6.40 -4.09
N ASN A 141 -9.42 5.40 -4.97
CA ASN A 141 -8.24 5.14 -5.81
C ASN A 141 -8.25 5.92 -7.12
N ALA A 142 -9.43 6.34 -7.61
CA ALA A 142 -9.57 7.04 -8.88
C ALA A 142 -10.18 8.43 -8.74
N LEU A 143 -11.42 8.55 -8.23
CA LEU A 143 -12.13 9.83 -8.26
C LEU A 143 -11.54 10.89 -7.32
N SER A 144 -10.89 10.47 -6.23
CA SER A 144 -10.12 11.35 -5.35
C SER A 144 -9.00 12.11 -6.09
N VAL A 145 -8.48 11.55 -7.19
CA VAL A 145 -7.41 12.16 -7.97
C VAL A 145 -7.87 13.45 -8.66
N HIS A 146 -9.15 13.57 -9.07
CA HIS A 146 -9.69 14.84 -9.57
C HIS A 146 -9.62 15.94 -8.50
N LYS A 147 -9.94 15.59 -7.25
CA LYS A 147 -9.97 16.53 -6.11
C LYS A 147 -8.55 16.97 -5.73
N LEU A 148 -7.61 16.03 -5.76
CA LEU A 148 -6.18 16.33 -5.58
C LEU A 148 -5.64 17.23 -6.70
N ALA A 149 -5.98 16.95 -7.95
CA ALA A 149 -5.57 17.80 -9.06
C ALA A 149 -6.18 19.21 -8.99
N ALA A 150 -7.41 19.33 -8.46
CA ALA A 150 -8.01 20.63 -8.19
C ALA A 150 -7.22 21.43 -7.14
N LEU A 151 -6.77 20.78 -6.05
CA LEU A 151 -5.90 21.42 -5.06
C LEU A 151 -4.58 21.88 -5.71
N VAL A 152 -3.94 20.98 -6.46
CA VAL A 152 -2.66 21.26 -7.13
C VAL A 152 -2.78 22.45 -8.09
N ARG A 153 -3.88 22.54 -8.85
CA ARG A 153 -4.16 23.65 -9.75
C ARG A 153 -4.36 24.96 -8.98
N MET A 154 -5.13 24.92 -7.89
CA MET A 154 -5.36 26.08 -7.01
C MET A 154 -4.06 26.56 -6.36
N ALA A 155 -3.15 25.65 -6.04
CA ALA A 155 -1.84 25.94 -5.45
C ALA A 155 -0.81 26.46 -6.46
N GLY A 156 -1.20 26.76 -7.70
CA GLY A 156 -0.29 27.28 -8.73
C GLY A 156 0.44 26.19 -9.52
N ASN A 157 -0.21 25.04 -9.76
CA ASN A 157 0.32 23.91 -10.53
C ASN A 157 1.58 23.27 -9.91
N ILE A 158 1.61 23.16 -8.58
CA ILE A 158 2.67 22.48 -7.83
C ILE A 158 2.84 21.01 -8.24
N PRO A 159 3.97 20.36 -7.94
CA PRO A 159 4.15 18.95 -8.25
C PRO A 159 3.19 18.01 -7.50
N LEU A 160 2.73 16.99 -8.21
CA LEU A 160 2.00 15.85 -7.65
C LEU A 160 2.84 14.57 -7.75
N ILE A 161 3.08 13.94 -6.61
CA ILE A 161 3.63 12.59 -6.52
C ILE A 161 2.48 11.64 -6.22
N HIS A 162 2.15 10.74 -7.14
CA HIS A 162 1.05 9.79 -6.99
C HIS A 162 1.61 8.38 -6.76
N VAL A 163 1.35 7.80 -5.60
CA VAL A 163 1.71 6.40 -5.33
C VAL A 163 0.67 5.49 -5.97
N SER A 164 1.14 4.62 -6.85
CA SER A 164 0.35 3.62 -7.56
C SER A 164 0.80 2.21 -7.19
N THR A 165 0.82 1.26 -8.14
CA THR A 165 1.35 -0.09 -7.96
C THR A 165 1.88 -0.63 -9.29
N CYS A 166 2.89 -1.48 -9.26
CA CYS A 166 3.39 -2.18 -10.45
C CYS A 166 2.30 -3.06 -11.09
N TYR A 167 1.31 -3.52 -10.31
CA TYR A 167 0.25 -4.42 -10.77
C TYR A 167 -0.87 -3.74 -11.57
N VAL A 168 -0.79 -2.42 -11.82
CA VAL A 168 -1.67 -1.73 -12.78
C VAL A 168 -1.53 -2.28 -14.21
N ASN A 169 -0.51 -3.09 -14.48
CA ASN A 169 -0.31 -3.79 -15.74
C ASN A 169 -1.29 -4.96 -15.97
N GLY A 170 -2.11 -5.35 -14.99
CA GLY A 170 -3.18 -6.33 -15.19
C GLY A 170 -2.68 -7.65 -15.79
N TYR A 171 -3.41 -8.20 -16.76
CA TYR A 171 -3.07 -9.46 -17.46
C TYR A 171 -2.01 -9.32 -18.57
N GLN A 172 -1.25 -8.23 -18.62
CA GLN A 172 -0.14 -8.10 -19.59
C GLN A 172 0.90 -9.21 -19.40
N GLU A 173 1.80 -9.40 -20.36
CA GLU A 173 2.84 -10.44 -20.31
C GLU A 173 4.20 -9.87 -20.72
N GLY A 174 5.29 -10.48 -20.24
CA GLY A 174 6.66 -10.12 -20.60
C GLY A 174 7.29 -9.04 -19.71
N GLN A 175 8.00 -8.08 -20.31
CA GLN A 175 8.76 -7.08 -19.56
C GLN A 175 7.96 -5.79 -19.40
N MET A 176 7.63 -5.43 -18.16
CA MET A 176 6.82 -4.25 -17.85
C MET A 176 7.74 -3.06 -17.53
N SER A 177 7.92 -2.19 -18.52
CA SER A 177 8.70 -0.95 -18.39
C SER A 177 7.92 0.18 -17.72
N GLU A 178 8.64 1.21 -17.25
CA GLU A 178 8.09 2.41 -16.58
C GLU A 178 7.35 3.35 -17.56
N GLN A 179 6.23 2.86 -18.08
CA GLN A 179 5.39 3.51 -19.08
C GLN A 179 3.90 3.24 -18.78
N LEU A 180 3.02 3.96 -19.47
CA LEU A 180 1.59 3.62 -19.48
C LEU A 180 1.38 2.46 -20.45
N HIS A 181 0.67 1.45 -19.98
CA HIS A 181 0.31 0.27 -20.79
C HIS A 181 -1.19 0.26 -21.03
N ALA A 182 -1.57 -0.21 -22.22
CA ALA A 182 -2.97 -0.42 -22.58
C ALA A 182 -3.60 -1.48 -21.69
N SER A 183 -4.93 -1.43 -21.58
CA SER A 183 -5.67 -2.59 -21.10
C SER A 183 -5.49 -3.76 -22.08
N THR A 184 -5.40 -4.99 -21.58
CA THR A 184 -5.32 -6.18 -22.44
C THR A 184 -6.58 -6.40 -23.27
N SER A 185 -7.72 -5.93 -22.75
CA SER A 185 -9.01 -5.91 -23.47
C SER A 185 -9.03 -4.95 -24.66
N LYS A 186 -8.15 -3.92 -24.67
CA LYS A 186 -8.10 -2.82 -25.66
C LYS A 186 -9.43 -2.08 -25.86
N LEU A 187 -10.36 -2.21 -24.92
CA LEU A 187 -11.69 -1.59 -24.98
C LEU A 187 -11.67 -0.08 -24.69
N ILE A 188 -10.57 0.42 -24.13
CA ILE A 188 -10.44 1.82 -23.71
C ILE A 188 -9.52 2.53 -24.71
N PRO A 189 -10.03 3.54 -25.44
CA PRO A 189 -9.23 4.23 -26.45
C PRO A 189 -8.11 5.06 -25.81
N GLN A 190 -6.98 5.16 -26.51
CA GLN A 190 -5.85 5.97 -26.09
C GLN A 190 -6.02 7.41 -26.62
N HIS A 191 -5.76 8.39 -25.76
CA HIS A 191 -5.67 9.79 -26.13
C HIS A 191 -4.32 10.10 -26.82
N ALA A 192 -4.26 11.16 -27.62
CA ALA A 192 -3.04 11.59 -28.32
C ALA A 192 -1.85 11.86 -27.36
N ASP A 193 -2.14 12.28 -26.13
CA ASP A 193 -1.13 12.55 -25.08
C ASP A 193 -0.66 11.29 -24.31
N GLY A 194 -1.09 10.12 -24.76
CA GLY A 194 -0.63 8.81 -24.31
C GLY A 194 -1.39 8.19 -23.14
N TYR A 195 -2.26 8.95 -22.45
CA TYR A 195 -3.15 8.40 -21.42
C TYR A 195 -4.39 7.74 -22.06
N TYR A 196 -5.16 6.96 -21.30
CA TYR A 196 -6.38 6.30 -21.80
C TYR A 196 -7.65 7.04 -21.37
N GLU A 197 -8.63 7.14 -22.26
CA GLU A 197 -9.87 7.89 -22.03
C GLU A 197 -10.84 7.12 -21.12
N VAL A 198 -10.66 7.25 -19.82
CA VAL A 198 -11.43 6.52 -18.80
C VAL A 198 -12.77 7.16 -18.43
N GLN A 199 -13.10 8.35 -18.94
CA GLN A 199 -14.35 9.03 -18.56
C GLN A 199 -15.62 8.24 -18.91
N PRO A 200 -15.76 7.66 -20.14
CA PRO A 200 -16.92 6.83 -20.48
C PRO A 200 -17.02 5.59 -19.59
N LEU A 201 -15.87 4.96 -19.29
CA LEU A 201 -15.79 3.82 -18.38
C LEU A 201 -16.27 4.19 -16.98
N ILE A 202 -15.77 5.28 -16.40
CA ILE A 202 -16.19 5.76 -15.08
C ILE A 202 -17.71 5.97 -15.04
N SER A 203 -18.28 6.63 -16.04
CA SER A 203 -19.73 6.83 -16.14
C SER A 203 -20.50 5.51 -16.20
N GLU A 204 -19.99 4.51 -16.94
CA GLU A 204 -20.58 3.18 -16.99
C GLU A 204 -20.54 2.48 -15.62
N LEU A 205 -19.39 2.52 -14.94
CA LEU A 205 -19.21 1.92 -13.61
C LEU A 205 -20.15 2.56 -12.59
N LEU A 206 -20.25 3.89 -12.56
CA LEU A 206 -21.16 4.61 -11.67
C LEU A 206 -22.62 4.26 -11.92
N ARG A 207 -23.03 4.10 -13.19
CA ARG A 207 -24.38 3.63 -13.55
C ARG A 207 -24.64 2.21 -13.06
N LYS A 208 -23.68 1.28 -13.20
CA LYS A 208 -23.79 -0.10 -12.70
C LYS A 208 -23.86 -0.14 -11.18
N ILE A 209 -23.02 0.64 -10.49
CA ILE A 209 -23.06 0.80 -9.02
C ILE A 209 -24.44 1.29 -8.58
N ALA A 210 -24.98 2.33 -9.22
CA ALA A 210 -26.29 2.86 -8.89
C ALA A 210 -27.41 1.83 -9.11
N ALA A 211 -27.32 1.02 -10.16
CA ALA A 211 -28.26 -0.06 -10.42
C ALA A 211 -28.20 -1.16 -9.34
N VAL A 212 -26.99 -1.57 -8.93
CA VAL A 212 -26.82 -2.54 -7.82
C VAL A 212 -27.39 -1.97 -6.53
N LYS A 213 -27.08 -0.72 -6.18
CA LYS A 213 -27.62 -0.05 -4.99
C LYS A 213 -29.15 0.02 -4.99
N ARG A 214 -29.77 0.28 -6.15
CA ARG A 214 -31.23 0.35 -6.30
C ARG A 214 -31.91 -1.01 -6.20
N ASN A 215 -31.29 -2.05 -6.76
CA ASN A 215 -31.88 -3.39 -6.84
C ASN A 215 -31.57 -4.26 -5.61
N CYS A 216 -30.70 -3.81 -4.71
CA CYS A 216 -30.34 -4.52 -3.50
C CYS A 216 -31.47 -4.40 -2.46
N LEU A 217 -32.17 -5.51 -2.22
CA LEU A 217 -33.30 -5.56 -1.28
C LEU A 217 -32.85 -5.55 0.20
N ASN A 218 -31.62 -6.00 0.46
CA ASN A 218 -31.06 -6.11 1.81
C ASN A 218 -29.76 -5.31 1.90
N ALA A 219 -29.70 -4.33 2.81
CA ALA A 219 -28.54 -3.47 2.98
C ALA A 219 -27.26 -4.24 3.37
N ASP A 220 -27.40 -5.37 4.07
CA ASP A 220 -26.26 -6.18 4.51
C ASP A 220 -25.56 -6.89 3.35
N ASP A 221 -26.26 -7.17 2.25
CA ASP A 221 -25.73 -7.86 1.07
C ASP A 221 -25.04 -6.89 0.09
N LEU A 222 -25.28 -5.58 0.24
CA LEU A 222 -24.81 -4.56 -0.68
C LEU A 222 -23.28 -4.52 -0.84
N PRO A 223 -22.46 -4.57 0.23
CA PRO A 223 -21.00 -4.56 0.09
C PRO A 223 -20.49 -5.76 -0.74
N GLN A 224 -21.09 -6.94 -0.55
CA GLN A 224 -20.72 -8.14 -1.29
C GLN A 224 -21.11 -8.03 -2.77
N ALA A 225 -22.33 -7.54 -3.07
CA ALA A 225 -22.78 -7.34 -4.44
C ALA A 225 -21.89 -6.34 -5.20
N LEU A 226 -21.47 -5.25 -4.54
CA LEU A 226 -20.55 -4.27 -5.12
C LEU A 226 -19.12 -4.79 -5.27
N THR A 227 -18.68 -5.66 -4.37
CA THR A 227 -17.39 -6.35 -4.49
C THR A 227 -17.39 -7.27 -5.72
N GLU A 228 -18.45 -8.05 -5.90
CA GLU A 228 -18.60 -8.97 -7.02
C GLU A 228 -18.66 -8.21 -8.36
N LEU A 229 -19.43 -7.12 -8.42
CA LEU A 229 -19.43 -6.21 -9.58
C LEU A 229 -18.01 -5.71 -9.90
N GLY A 230 -17.26 -5.30 -8.89
CA GLY A 230 -15.89 -4.82 -9.05
C GLY A 230 -14.94 -5.87 -9.64
N ILE A 231 -15.08 -7.13 -9.22
CA ILE A 231 -14.27 -8.24 -9.74
C ILE A 231 -14.63 -8.51 -11.21
N GLN A 232 -15.93 -8.56 -11.52
CA GLN A 232 -16.42 -8.81 -12.88
C GLN A 232 -15.95 -7.74 -13.86
N GLU A 233 -16.06 -6.46 -13.48
CA GLU A 233 -15.61 -5.35 -14.32
C GLU A 233 -14.09 -5.31 -14.47
N ALA A 234 -13.32 -5.57 -13.39
CA ALA A 234 -11.87 -5.69 -13.48
C ALA A 234 -11.47 -6.76 -14.51
N HIS A 235 -12.06 -7.95 -14.43
CA HIS A 235 -11.76 -9.07 -15.34
C HIS A 235 -12.11 -8.73 -16.79
N ARG A 236 -13.28 -8.13 -17.01
CA ARG A 236 -13.74 -7.68 -18.33
C ARG A 236 -12.75 -6.73 -18.99
N TYR A 237 -12.17 -5.81 -18.21
CA TYR A 237 -11.27 -4.81 -18.73
C TYR A 237 -9.80 -5.24 -18.75
N GLY A 238 -9.43 -6.35 -18.10
CA GLY A 238 -8.09 -6.93 -18.22
C GLY A 238 -7.25 -6.92 -16.94
N TRP A 239 -7.90 -6.78 -15.78
CA TRP A 239 -7.28 -6.80 -14.45
C TRP A 239 -7.78 -7.97 -13.63
N ASN A 240 -6.97 -8.41 -12.65
CA ASN A 240 -7.29 -9.55 -11.79
C ASN A 240 -8.20 -9.19 -10.62
N ASP A 241 -8.15 -7.94 -10.15
CA ASP A 241 -8.91 -7.45 -9.01
C ASP A 241 -9.30 -5.97 -9.14
N THR A 242 -10.25 -5.56 -8.30
CA THR A 242 -10.78 -4.20 -8.27
C THR A 242 -9.73 -3.17 -7.84
N TYR A 243 -8.76 -3.55 -7.01
CA TYR A 243 -7.71 -2.65 -6.53
C TYR A 243 -6.81 -2.19 -7.69
N THR A 244 -6.19 -3.13 -8.40
CA THR A 244 -5.29 -2.85 -9.52
C THR A 244 -6.01 -2.12 -10.66
N PHE A 245 -7.26 -2.49 -10.91
CA PHE A 245 -8.11 -1.83 -11.90
C PHE A 245 -8.38 -0.35 -11.54
N THR A 246 -8.83 -0.08 -10.32
CA THR A 246 -9.13 1.30 -9.89
C THR A 246 -7.87 2.16 -9.74
N LYS A 247 -6.72 1.57 -9.36
CA LYS A 247 -5.41 2.25 -9.39
C LYS A 247 -5.00 2.63 -10.81
N TRP A 248 -5.20 1.74 -11.79
CA TRP A 248 -4.94 2.06 -13.19
C TRP A 248 -5.83 3.21 -13.69
N ILE A 249 -7.12 3.21 -13.34
CA ILE A 249 -8.04 4.34 -13.66
C ILE A 249 -7.53 5.64 -13.03
N GLY A 250 -7.10 5.59 -11.76
CA GLY A 250 -6.52 6.74 -11.05
C GLY A 250 -5.27 7.31 -11.73
N GLU A 251 -4.40 6.45 -12.28
CA GLU A 251 -3.27 6.92 -13.09
C GLU A 251 -3.71 7.65 -14.35
N GLN A 252 -4.75 7.17 -15.04
CA GLN A 252 -5.25 7.83 -16.26
C GLN A 252 -5.83 9.21 -15.94
N ILE A 253 -6.58 9.31 -14.83
CA ILE A 253 -7.07 10.59 -14.32
C ILE A 253 -5.90 11.52 -13.98
N ALA A 254 -4.90 11.03 -13.25
CA ALA A 254 -3.73 11.83 -12.89
C ALA A 254 -3.02 12.37 -14.15
N CYS A 255 -2.81 11.51 -15.16
CA CYS A 255 -2.16 11.89 -16.41
C CYS A 255 -2.95 12.94 -17.19
N ARG A 256 -4.27 12.84 -17.24
CA ARG A 256 -5.14 13.83 -17.88
C ARG A 256 -5.14 15.16 -17.14
N GLU A 257 -5.41 15.14 -15.84
CA GLU A 257 -5.56 16.36 -15.03
C GLU A 257 -4.22 17.14 -14.88
N MET A 258 -3.11 16.42 -14.86
CA MET A 258 -1.75 16.95 -14.74
C MET A 258 -1.04 17.14 -16.07
N GLN A 259 -1.75 17.10 -17.20
CA GLN A 259 -1.17 17.42 -18.50
C GLN A 259 -0.52 18.81 -18.49
N GLY A 260 0.70 18.90 -19.01
CA GLY A 260 1.53 20.12 -19.01
C GLY A 260 2.07 20.54 -17.63
N LYS A 261 1.77 19.78 -16.57
CA LYS A 261 2.20 20.02 -15.18
C LYS A 261 3.21 18.96 -14.73
N THR A 262 3.67 19.08 -13.50
CA THR A 262 4.61 18.12 -12.91
C THR A 262 3.88 16.96 -12.25
N LEU A 263 4.06 15.75 -12.78
CA LEU A 263 3.51 14.52 -12.24
C LEU A 263 4.59 13.45 -12.15
N SER A 264 4.77 12.85 -10.98
CA SER A 264 5.55 11.62 -10.81
C SER A 264 4.64 10.51 -10.27
N ILE A 265 4.51 9.42 -11.01
CA ILE A 265 3.82 8.21 -10.55
C ILE A 265 4.88 7.24 -10.01
N VAL A 266 4.77 6.83 -8.74
CA VAL A 266 5.66 5.84 -8.13
C VAL A 266 4.87 4.55 -7.93
N ARG A 267 5.28 3.48 -8.62
CA ARG A 267 4.66 2.15 -8.61
C ARG A 267 5.51 1.19 -7.78
N PRO A 268 5.18 0.94 -6.51
CA PRO A 268 5.75 -0.18 -5.77
C PRO A 268 5.19 -1.53 -6.24
N SER A 269 6.01 -2.59 -6.14
CA SER A 269 5.52 -3.98 -6.15
C SER A 269 4.94 -4.36 -4.78
N ILE A 270 4.92 -5.64 -4.38
CA ILE A 270 4.36 -6.04 -3.08
C ILE A 270 5.25 -5.50 -1.98
N ILE A 271 4.73 -4.54 -1.22
CA ILE A 271 5.48 -3.92 -0.14
C ILE A 271 5.45 -4.82 1.09
N GLU A 272 6.64 -5.25 1.51
CA GLU A 272 6.85 -5.99 2.75
C GLU A 272 7.53 -5.11 3.80
N SER A 273 7.92 -5.71 4.93
CA SER A 273 8.59 -5.01 6.03
C SER A 273 9.77 -4.13 5.58
N THR A 274 10.19 -3.19 6.42
CA THR A 274 11.43 -2.45 6.16
C THR A 274 12.65 -3.39 6.14
N LEU A 275 13.59 -3.13 5.24
CA LEU A 275 14.84 -3.88 5.14
C LEU A 275 15.78 -3.52 6.31
N SER A 276 15.86 -2.22 6.60
CA SER A 276 16.87 -1.66 7.51
C SER A 276 16.34 -0.53 8.38
N GLU A 277 15.59 0.42 7.80
CA GLU A 277 15.29 1.70 8.46
C GLU A 277 13.80 1.96 8.63
N PRO A 278 13.39 2.75 9.64
CA PRO A 278 14.19 3.14 10.82
C PRO A 278 14.46 1.97 11.78
N ALA A 279 13.69 0.89 11.65
CA ALA A 279 13.88 -0.36 12.36
C ALA A 279 13.71 -1.52 11.39
N ALA A 280 14.67 -2.44 11.32
CA ALA A 280 14.60 -3.59 10.41
C ALA A 280 13.40 -4.51 10.76
N GLY A 281 12.68 -4.95 9.73
CA GLY A 281 11.52 -5.83 9.89
C GLY A 281 10.27 -5.11 10.37
N TRP A 282 10.26 -3.78 10.47
CA TRP A 282 9.07 -3.03 10.86
C TRP A 282 7.98 -3.22 9.80
N ILE A 283 6.79 -3.61 10.26
CA ILE A 283 5.63 -3.88 9.43
C ILE A 283 4.35 -3.56 10.19
N GLU A 284 3.36 -3.00 9.50
CA GLU A 284 2.07 -2.69 10.11
C GLU A 284 0.97 -3.60 9.57
N GLY A 285 0.40 -4.41 10.47
CA GLY A 285 -0.62 -5.40 10.11
C GLY A 285 -0.05 -6.54 9.25
N VAL A 286 -0.95 -7.34 8.70
CA VAL A 286 -0.63 -8.52 7.89
C VAL A 286 -0.77 -8.16 6.41
N LYS A 287 0.30 -8.31 5.65
CA LYS A 287 0.38 -8.07 4.20
C LYS A 287 0.06 -9.34 3.41
N VAL A 288 0.20 -9.22 2.09
CA VAL A 288 -0.11 -10.27 1.12
C VAL A 288 0.74 -11.52 1.35
N GLY A 289 2.07 -11.36 1.42
CA GLY A 289 2.97 -12.47 1.72
C GLY A 289 2.73 -13.04 3.12
N ASP A 290 2.53 -12.18 4.11
CA ASP A 290 2.30 -12.55 5.50
C ASP A 290 1.09 -13.45 5.72
N ALA A 291 0.01 -13.27 4.95
CA ALA A 291 -1.19 -14.06 5.08
C ALA A 291 -0.92 -15.55 4.77
N LEU A 292 -0.07 -15.84 3.78
CA LEU A 292 0.39 -17.19 3.46
C LEU A 292 1.32 -17.74 4.54
N ILE A 293 2.27 -16.91 5.02
CA ILE A 293 3.18 -17.28 6.13
C ILE A 293 2.38 -17.64 7.38
N LEU A 294 1.37 -16.85 7.73
CA LEU A 294 0.49 -17.10 8.88
C LEU A 294 -0.37 -18.35 8.71
N ALA A 295 -0.89 -18.59 7.51
CA ALA A 295 -1.68 -19.79 7.23
C ALA A 295 -0.83 -21.05 7.36
N TYR A 296 0.42 -21.01 6.90
CA TYR A 296 1.42 -22.05 7.13
C TYR A 296 1.74 -22.21 8.62
N ALA A 297 2.11 -21.11 9.29
CA ALA A 297 2.55 -21.13 10.69
C ALA A 297 1.48 -21.64 11.66
N ARG A 298 0.20 -21.36 11.36
CA ARG A 298 -0.95 -21.83 12.14
C ARG A 298 -1.41 -23.24 11.74
N GLY A 299 -0.81 -23.85 10.72
CA GLY A 299 -1.22 -25.14 10.17
C GLY A 299 -2.64 -25.12 9.60
N LYS A 300 -3.09 -23.97 9.06
CA LYS A 300 -4.39 -23.80 8.41
C LYS A 300 -4.38 -24.26 6.96
N THR A 301 -3.23 -24.21 6.29
CA THR A 301 -3.04 -24.79 4.96
C THR A 301 -1.63 -25.37 4.82
N SER A 302 -1.53 -26.45 4.05
CA SER A 302 -0.26 -27.07 3.64
C SER A 302 -0.09 -27.10 2.13
N PHE A 303 -1.02 -26.53 1.36
CA PHE A 303 -0.91 -26.45 -0.09
C PHE A 303 -1.59 -25.21 -0.66
N PHE A 304 -1.09 -24.70 -1.78
CA PHE A 304 -1.58 -23.47 -2.39
C PHE A 304 -1.41 -23.47 -3.93
N PRO A 305 -2.37 -22.91 -4.70
CA PRO A 305 -2.26 -22.84 -6.15
C PRO A 305 -1.24 -21.77 -6.54
N ALA A 306 -0.05 -22.20 -6.95
CA ALA A 306 1.01 -21.29 -7.38
C ALA A 306 2.01 -21.98 -8.30
N ASN A 307 2.70 -21.19 -9.11
CA ASN A 307 3.82 -21.66 -9.93
C ASN A 307 5.13 -21.49 -9.15
N PRO A 308 5.79 -22.57 -8.69
CA PRO A 308 7.02 -22.47 -7.89
C PRO A 308 8.20 -21.89 -8.68
N LYS A 309 8.10 -21.79 -10.02
CA LYS A 309 9.13 -21.19 -10.88
C LYS A 309 8.86 -19.72 -11.21
N ALA A 310 7.74 -19.15 -10.77
CA ALA A 310 7.41 -17.75 -11.04
C ALA A 310 8.25 -16.81 -10.15
N VAL A 311 8.58 -15.64 -10.70
CA VAL A 311 9.13 -14.53 -9.92
C VAL A 311 8.00 -13.93 -9.10
N ILE A 312 8.24 -13.75 -7.80
CA ILE A 312 7.36 -12.98 -6.92
C ILE A 312 8.04 -11.66 -6.60
N ASP A 313 7.44 -10.54 -7.02
CA ASP A 313 8.07 -9.24 -6.86
C ASP A 313 7.70 -8.61 -5.52
N LEU A 314 8.66 -8.67 -4.60
CA LEU A 314 8.60 -8.07 -3.27
C LEU A 314 9.55 -6.87 -3.20
N ILE A 315 9.18 -5.84 -2.44
CA ILE A 315 10.02 -4.68 -2.18
C ILE A 315 9.88 -4.22 -0.71
N PRO A 316 10.99 -3.93 -0.01
CA PRO A 316 10.94 -3.37 1.35
C PRO A 316 10.36 -1.96 1.41
N ALA A 317 9.59 -1.66 2.45
CA ALA A 317 8.91 -0.37 2.60
C ALA A 317 9.84 0.85 2.67
N ASP A 318 11.03 0.71 3.25
CA ASP A 318 12.05 1.77 3.33
C ASP A 318 12.62 2.13 1.94
N LEU A 319 12.82 1.15 1.05
CA LEU A 319 13.23 1.42 -0.33
C LEU A 319 12.12 2.14 -1.13
N VAL A 320 10.86 1.82 -0.88
CA VAL A 320 9.72 2.52 -1.50
C VAL A 320 9.62 3.96 -0.99
N ALA A 321 9.76 4.19 0.32
CA ALA A 321 9.77 5.53 0.89
C ALA A 321 10.90 6.37 0.29
N ASN A 322 12.11 5.81 0.18
CA ASN A 322 13.24 6.47 -0.49
C ASN A 322 12.94 6.80 -1.95
N SER A 323 12.31 5.89 -2.70
CA SER A 323 11.90 6.12 -4.08
C SER A 323 10.95 7.32 -4.22
N ILE A 324 10.02 7.49 -3.27
CA ILE A 324 9.12 8.66 -3.23
C ILE A 324 9.91 9.95 -2.98
N ILE A 325 10.85 9.93 -2.04
CA ILE A 325 11.69 11.09 -1.71
C ILE A 325 12.55 11.53 -2.91
N LEU A 326 13.14 10.58 -3.62
CA LEU A 326 13.90 10.87 -4.84
C LEU A 326 12.98 11.42 -5.94
N ALA A 327 11.76 10.88 -6.09
CA ALA A 327 10.78 11.38 -7.05
C ALA A 327 10.30 12.81 -6.72
N MET A 328 10.15 13.15 -5.43
CA MET A 328 9.85 14.51 -4.97
C MET A 328 10.97 15.48 -5.37
N THR A 329 12.22 15.08 -5.11
CA THR A 329 13.42 15.86 -5.42
C THR A 329 13.50 16.19 -6.90
N GLU A 330 13.31 15.19 -7.75
CA GLU A 330 13.31 15.37 -9.21
C GLU A 330 12.13 16.20 -9.72
N ALA A 331 10.95 16.02 -9.13
CA ALA A 331 9.76 16.78 -9.51
C ALA A 331 9.92 18.28 -9.24
N LEU A 332 10.58 18.64 -8.12
CA LEU A 332 10.89 20.03 -7.78
C LEU A 332 12.02 20.60 -8.64
N HIS A 333 13.04 19.80 -8.95
CA HIS A 333 14.16 20.23 -9.76
C HIS A 333 13.80 20.45 -11.24
N SER A 334 12.97 19.56 -11.80
CA SER A 334 12.63 19.55 -13.22
C SER A 334 11.11 19.52 -13.39
N PRO A 335 10.44 20.69 -13.30
CA PRO A 335 8.99 20.79 -13.41
C PRO A 335 8.48 20.52 -14.84
N HIS A 336 7.17 20.46 -15.01
CA HIS A 336 6.46 20.30 -16.29
C HIS A 336 6.74 18.97 -17.03
N GLN A 337 7.06 17.91 -16.28
CA GLN A 337 7.25 16.58 -16.84
C GLN A 337 6.39 15.53 -16.14
N ARG A 338 5.99 14.53 -16.93
CA ARG A 338 5.35 13.30 -16.46
C ARG A 338 6.40 12.20 -16.33
N ARG A 339 6.52 11.61 -15.15
CA ARG A 339 7.46 10.53 -14.82
C ARG A 339 6.70 9.34 -14.26
N ILE A 340 7.19 8.15 -14.57
CA ILE A 340 6.71 6.90 -14.00
C ILE A 340 7.96 6.19 -13.48
N TYR A 341 7.91 5.76 -12.23
CA TYR A 341 8.98 5.05 -11.55
C TYR A 341 8.44 3.74 -10.99
N GLN A 342 9.18 2.65 -11.13
CA GLN A 342 8.82 1.35 -10.56
C GLN A 342 9.79 0.98 -9.44
N SER A 343 9.29 0.86 -8.21
CA SER A 343 10.03 0.40 -7.05
C SER A 343 9.78 -1.10 -6.88
N CYS A 344 10.58 -1.90 -7.60
CA CYS A 344 10.44 -3.35 -7.72
C CYS A 344 11.80 -4.06 -7.71
N SER A 345 11.80 -5.37 -7.51
CA SER A 345 13.02 -6.21 -7.48
C SER A 345 13.17 -7.14 -8.68
N GLY A 346 12.08 -7.46 -9.38
CA GLY A 346 11.98 -8.61 -10.29
C GLY A 346 12.96 -8.61 -11.47
N SER A 347 13.32 -7.45 -12.05
CA SER A 347 14.30 -7.42 -13.15
C SER A 347 15.75 -7.46 -12.72
N ARG A 348 16.07 -7.14 -11.46
CA ARG A 348 17.45 -6.90 -10.97
C ARG A 348 17.89 -7.92 -9.94
N ASN A 349 17.06 -8.14 -8.93
CA ASN A 349 17.30 -9.10 -7.86
C ASN A 349 16.05 -9.98 -7.67
N PRO A 350 15.67 -10.79 -8.69
CA PRO A 350 14.47 -11.60 -8.62
C PRO A 350 14.54 -12.61 -7.48
N ILE A 351 13.39 -12.87 -6.86
CA ILE A 351 13.20 -14.05 -6.03
C ILE A 351 12.15 -14.98 -6.65
N ILE A 352 12.52 -16.25 -6.81
CA ILE A 352 11.64 -17.30 -7.28
C ILE A 352 10.77 -17.78 -6.12
N LEU A 353 9.48 -18.00 -6.39
CA LEU A 353 8.52 -18.36 -5.35
C LEU A 353 8.88 -19.66 -4.61
N GLY A 354 9.39 -20.67 -5.31
CA GLY A 354 9.87 -21.90 -4.70
C GLY A 354 11.01 -21.67 -3.70
N ASP A 355 11.96 -20.82 -4.05
CA ASP A 355 13.09 -20.46 -3.18
C ASP A 355 12.62 -19.66 -1.97
N LEU A 356 11.69 -18.72 -2.16
CA LEU A 356 11.06 -17.97 -1.07
C LEU A 356 10.39 -18.89 -0.06
N ILE A 357 9.59 -19.84 -0.55
CA ILE A 357 8.92 -20.84 0.27
C ILE A 357 9.95 -21.66 1.03
N GLN A 358 11.02 -22.12 0.38
CA GLN A 358 12.08 -22.87 1.04
C GLN A 358 12.80 -22.06 2.13
N ILE A 359 13.14 -20.80 1.86
CA ILE A 359 13.77 -19.88 2.82
C ILE A 359 12.88 -19.75 4.07
N ILE A 360 11.61 -19.39 3.86
CA ILE A 360 10.65 -19.17 4.95
C ILE A 360 10.45 -20.46 5.73
N GLN A 361 10.15 -21.58 5.07
CA GLN A 361 9.90 -22.86 5.75
C GLN A 361 11.12 -23.34 6.53
N THR A 362 12.32 -23.19 5.99
CA THR A 362 13.56 -23.59 6.66
C THR A 362 13.78 -22.75 7.92
N ALA A 363 13.63 -21.43 7.82
CA ALA A 363 13.71 -20.51 8.96
C ALA A 363 12.64 -20.82 10.01
N CYS A 364 11.39 -21.03 9.58
CA CYS A 364 10.29 -21.39 10.45
C CYS A 364 10.57 -22.69 11.21
N LYS A 365 11.04 -23.76 10.54
CA LYS A 365 11.35 -25.03 11.20
C LYS A 365 12.52 -24.91 12.18
N ARG A 366 13.53 -24.11 11.86
CA ARG A 366 14.71 -23.89 12.70
C ARG A 366 14.37 -23.06 13.95
N ASP A 367 13.68 -21.93 13.74
CA ASP A 367 13.54 -20.87 14.73
C ASP A 367 12.11 -20.71 15.28
N TRP A 368 11.20 -21.66 15.06
CA TRP A 368 9.78 -21.52 15.47
C TRP A 368 9.61 -21.15 16.95
N ARG A 369 10.51 -21.61 17.83
CA ARG A 369 10.50 -21.29 19.26
C ARG A 369 10.77 -19.82 19.55
N SER A 370 11.51 -19.14 18.69
CA SER A 370 11.82 -17.71 18.79
C SER A 370 10.65 -16.82 18.35
N TYR A 371 9.61 -17.41 17.74
CA TYR A 371 8.49 -16.69 17.14
C TYR A 371 7.15 -17.11 17.76
N GLU A 372 7.02 -16.97 19.08
CA GLU A 372 5.87 -17.46 19.87
C GLU A 372 4.50 -16.89 19.46
N ARG A 373 4.47 -15.67 18.90
CA ARG A 373 3.22 -15.06 18.40
C ARG A 373 2.83 -15.61 17.04
N LEU A 374 3.81 -16.03 16.24
CA LEU A 374 3.62 -16.62 14.91
C LEU A 374 3.32 -18.13 14.99
N PHE A 375 4.08 -18.87 15.80
CA PHE A 375 3.96 -20.33 15.96
C PHE A 375 3.44 -20.70 17.35
N HIS A 376 2.34 -21.44 17.39
CA HIS A 376 1.81 -22.02 18.63
C HIS A 376 2.24 -23.48 18.87
N ARG A 377 2.78 -24.12 17.82
CA ARG A 377 3.27 -25.49 17.82
C ARG A 377 4.31 -25.63 16.72
N GLN A 378 5.13 -26.67 16.82
CA GLN A 378 6.09 -26.99 15.78
C GLN A 378 5.39 -27.20 14.43
N PRO A 379 5.91 -26.63 13.33
CA PRO A 379 5.39 -26.88 11.99
C PRO A 379 5.54 -28.37 11.63
N GLY A 380 4.41 -29.06 11.45
CA GLY A 380 4.39 -30.51 11.24
C GLY A 380 4.47 -30.96 9.78
N SER A 381 4.11 -30.10 8.82
CA SER A 381 4.08 -30.44 7.39
C SER A 381 4.73 -29.36 6.54
N ASP A 382 5.15 -29.76 5.34
CA ASP A 382 5.63 -28.83 4.32
C ASP A 382 4.50 -28.17 3.57
N PHE A 383 4.71 -26.89 3.24
CA PHE A 383 3.87 -26.13 2.33
C PHE A 383 4.20 -26.53 0.89
N ARG A 384 3.17 -26.86 0.10
CA ARG A 384 3.34 -27.38 -1.26
C ARG A 384 2.62 -26.48 -2.27
N CYS A 385 3.32 -26.07 -3.32
CA CYS A 385 2.67 -25.48 -4.49
C CYS A 385 2.00 -26.59 -5.31
N VAL A 386 0.76 -26.34 -5.72
CA VAL A 386 0.00 -27.21 -6.62
C VAL A 386 -0.49 -26.42 -7.83
N SER A 387 -0.75 -27.09 -8.95
CA SER A 387 -1.35 -26.42 -10.10
C SER A 387 -2.80 -26.00 -9.81
N ARG A 388 -3.27 -24.95 -10.46
CA ARG A 388 -4.64 -24.44 -10.30
C ARG A 388 -5.72 -25.52 -10.53
N PRO A 389 -5.64 -26.38 -11.57
CA PRO A 389 -6.63 -27.45 -11.76
C PRO A 389 -6.65 -28.45 -10.60
N VAL A 390 -5.48 -28.88 -10.13
CA VAL A 390 -5.36 -29.82 -8.99
C VAL A 390 -5.92 -29.19 -7.71
N PHE A 391 -5.63 -27.90 -7.49
CA PHE A 391 -6.18 -27.16 -6.37
C PHE A 391 -7.71 -27.11 -6.42
N LEU A 392 -8.29 -26.72 -7.55
CA LEU A 392 -9.74 -26.60 -7.72
C LEU A 392 -10.46 -27.96 -7.54
N LEU A 393 -9.88 -29.04 -8.07
CA LEU A 393 -10.39 -30.39 -7.87
C LEU A 393 -10.38 -30.78 -6.39
N THR A 394 -9.25 -30.55 -5.71
CA THR A 394 -9.07 -30.85 -4.28
C THR A 394 -10.06 -30.05 -3.43
N MET A 395 -10.21 -28.75 -3.72
CA MET A 395 -11.13 -27.88 -3.01
C MET A 395 -12.60 -28.27 -3.24
N SER A 396 -12.98 -28.65 -4.46
CA SER A 396 -14.33 -29.15 -4.75
C SER A 396 -14.65 -30.43 -3.98
N ALA A 397 -13.72 -31.38 -3.94
CA ALA A 397 -13.86 -32.62 -3.17
C ALA A 397 -13.95 -32.34 -1.65
N MET A 398 -13.12 -31.45 -1.12
CA MET A 398 -13.18 -31.03 0.28
C MET A 398 -14.50 -30.33 0.61
N LYS A 399 -15.01 -29.48 -0.27
CA LYS A 399 -16.31 -28.82 -0.10
C LYS A 399 -17.43 -29.84 0.02
N LEU A 400 -17.49 -30.80 -0.91
CA LEU A 400 -18.48 -31.87 -0.88
C LEU A 400 -18.41 -32.67 0.43
N ALA A 401 -17.21 -33.03 0.89
CA ALA A 401 -17.02 -33.73 2.16
C ALA A 401 -17.39 -32.87 3.38
N LEU A 402 -17.14 -31.55 3.34
CA LEU A 402 -17.54 -30.65 4.41
C LEU A 402 -19.05 -30.44 4.45
N ASP A 403 -19.70 -30.34 3.29
CA ASP A 403 -21.14 -30.18 3.19
C ASP A 403 -21.87 -31.43 3.73
N THR A 404 -21.38 -32.64 3.44
CA THR A 404 -21.93 -33.89 4.00
C THR A 404 -21.74 -33.97 5.52
N VAL A 405 -20.57 -33.59 6.03
CA VAL A 405 -20.31 -33.54 7.48
C VAL A 405 -21.16 -32.46 8.16
N CYS A 406 -21.30 -31.28 7.58
CA CYS A 406 -22.14 -30.20 8.08
C CYS A 406 -23.61 -30.63 8.12
N PHE A 407 -24.08 -31.31 7.08
CA PHE A 407 -25.43 -31.86 7.03
C PHE A 407 -25.65 -32.89 8.16
N ALA A 408 -24.75 -33.87 8.30
CA ALA A 408 -24.83 -34.85 9.38
C ALA A 408 -24.80 -34.19 10.78
N ARG A 409 -23.94 -33.18 10.98
CA ARG A 409 -23.86 -32.43 12.25
C ARG A 409 -25.13 -31.61 12.52
N LYS A 410 -25.75 -31.02 11.50
CA LYS A 410 -27.05 -30.34 11.61
C LYS A 410 -28.15 -31.34 12.01
N CYS A 411 -28.17 -32.53 11.42
CA CYS A 411 -29.09 -33.61 11.82
C CYS A 411 -28.88 -34.03 13.28
N LEU A 412 -27.65 -33.95 13.79
CA LEU A 412 -27.29 -34.21 15.19
C LEU A 412 -27.44 -32.97 16.12
N GLY A 413 -28.02 -31.86 15.64
CA GLY A 413 -28.25 -30.65 16.43
C GLY A 413 -27.00 -29.81 16.75
N MET A 414 -25.84 -30.12 16.17
CA MET A 414 -24.58 -29.40 16.41
C MET A 414 -24.45 -28.19 15.48
N LYS A 415 -24.59 -26.97 16.01
CA LYS A 415 -24.61 -25.72 15.20
C LYS A 415 -23.27 -24.94 15.10
N GLN A 416 -22.15 -25.45 15.63
CA GLN A 416 -20.89 -24.68 15.66
C GLN A 416 -20.01 -24.87 14.42
N SER A 417 -19.32 -23.79 14.01
CA SER A 417 -18.18 -23.85 13.12
C SER A 417 -17.08 -24.74 13.72
N PHE A 418 -16.37 -25.49 12.88
CA PHE A 418 -15.29 -26.37 13.33
C PHE A 418 -14.02 -26.11 12.53
N ALA A 419 -12.87 -26.41 13.12
CA ALA A 419 -11.55 -25.98 12.63
C ALA A 419 -11.26 -26.33 11.15
N ARG A 420 -11.80 -27.44 10.62
CA ARG A 420 -11.62 -27.80 9.20
C ARG A 420 -12.41 -26.89 8.25
N LEU A 421 -13.61 -26.46 8.63
CA LEU A 421 -14.40 -25.51 7.84
C LEU A 421 -13.70 -24.14 7.78
N GLU A 422 -13.14 -23.69 8.90
CA GLU A 422 -12.35 -22.44 8.95
C GLU A 422 -11.07 -22.55 8.11
N SER A 423 -10.39 -23.69 8.17
CA SER A 423 -9.17 -23.95 7.37
C SER A 423 -9.48 -23.98 5.87
N PHE A 424 -10.60 -24.60 5.50
CA PHE A 424 -11.11 -24.61 4.12
C PHE A 424 -11.43 -23.19 3.63
N ASN A 425 -12.21 -22.43 4.38
CA ASN A 425 -12.58 -21.06 4.01
C ASN A 425 -11.35 -20.15 3.91
N THR A 426 -10.40 -20.29 4.85
CA THR A 426 -9.13 -19.55 4.80
C THR A 426 -8.37 -19.89 3.52
N THR A 427 -8.16 -21.18 3.23
CA THR A 427 -7.42 -21.63 2.04
C THR A 427 -8.08 -21.17 0.74
N HIS A 428 -9.41 -21.27 0.66
CA HIS A 428 -10.17 -20.80 -0.50
C HIS A 428 -10.02 -19.29 -0.72
N ASN A 429 -10.21 -18.48 0.33
CA ASN A 429 -10.11 -17.03 0.23
C ASN A 429 -8.70 -16.57 -0.13
N LEU A 430 -7.67 -17.17 0.48
CA LEU A 430 -6.29 -16.90 0.12
C LEU A 430 -6.03 -17.22 -1.36
N ALA A 431 -6.53 -18.36 -1.86
CA ALA A 431 -6.34 -18.75 -3.26
C ALA A 431 -7.01 -17.82 -4.25
N VAL A 432 -8.24 -17.39 -3.97
CA VAL A 432 -8.98 -16.43 -4.81
C VAL A 432 -8.24 -15.10 -4.88
N VAL A 433 -7.72 -14.60 -3.76
CA VAL A 433 -7.09 -13.28 -3.70
C VAL A 433 -5.65 -13.30 -4.22
N PHE A 434 -4.87 -14.35 -3.91
CA PHE A 434 -3.41 -14.31 -4.08
C PHE A 434 -2.87 -15.12 -5.26
N SER A 435 -3.67 -15.97 -5.90
CA SER A 435 -3.19 -16.81 -7.01
C SER A 435 -2.58 -16.00 -8.15
N PHE A 436 -3.15 -14.84 -8.48
CA PHE A 436 -2.62 -13.94 -9.52
C PHE A 436 -1.20 -13.44 -9.20
N TYR A 437 -0.99 -12.94 -7.98
CA TYR A 437 0.28 -12.38 -7.51
C TYR A 437 1.39 -13.44 -7.39
N THR A 438 1.02 -14.71 -7.26
CA THR A 438 1.95 -15.84 -7.20
C THR A 438 2.25 -16.48 -8.56
N SER A 439 1.71 -15.93 -9.65
CA SER A 439 1.93 -16.42 -11.02
C SER A 439 1.78 -15.31 -12.08
N PRO A 440 2.36 -14.11 -11.91
CA PRO A 440 2.33 -13.11 -12.98
C PRO A 440 3.19 -13.60 -14.16
N ASN A 441 2.69 -13.42 -15.38
CA ASN A 441 3.42 -13.72 -16.62
C ASN A 441 4.37 -12.58 -17.02
N TYR A 442 4.80 -11.75 -16.07
CA TYR A 442 5.60 -10.57 -16.35
C TYR A 442 6.60 -10.21 -15.25
N ILE A 443 7.62 -9.47 -15.65
CA ILE A 443 8.73 -8.98 -14.82
C ILE A 443 8.77 -7.46 -14.90
N PHE A 444 8.75 -6.78 -13.76
CA PHE A 444 8.82 -5.33 -13.68
C PHE A 444 10.25 -4.82 -13.85
N GLN A 445 10.41 -3.76 -14.64
CA GLN A 445 11.68 -3.05 -14.84
C GLN A 445 11.69 -1.70 -14.14
N ASN A 446 12.81 -1.34 -13.52
CA ASN A 446 13.00 -0.10 -12.75
C ASN A 446 14.10 0.83 -13.31
N ASN A 447 14.37 0.77 -14.62
CA ASN A 447 15.50 1.47 -15.25
C ASN A 447 15.49 2.99 -15.01
N LYS A 448 14.34 3.68 -15.16
CA LYS A 448 14.19 5.12 -14.93
C LYS A 448 14.40 5.49 -13.46
N LEU A 449 13.93 4.64 -12.53
CA LEU A 449 14.18 4.84 -11.10
C LEU A 449 15.68 4.71 -10.78
N ARG A 450 16.40 3.81 -11.45
CA ARG A 450 17.87 3.69 -11.32
C ARG A 450 18.61 4.87 -11.94
N GLU A 451 18.17 5.35 -13.11
CA GLU A 451 18.70 6.57 -13.72
C GLU A 451 18.51 7.79 -12.81
N LEU A 452 17.36 7.87 -12.12
CA LEU A 452 17.11 8.90 -11.11
C LEU A 452 18.09 8.81 -9.94
N GLU A 453 18.33 7.62 -9.39
CA GLU A 453 19.33 7.43 -8.33
C GLU A 453 20.72 7.89 -8.77
N GLN A 454 21.14 7.58 -10.00
CA GLN A 454 22.46 7.96 -10.53
C GLN A 454 22.66 9.48 -10.65
N ARG A 455 21.56 10.24 -10.76
CA ARG A 455 21.59 11.71 -10.77
C ARG A 455 21.74 12.32 -9.38
N MET A 456 21.51 11.53 -8.32
CA MET A 456 21.66 11.98 -6.93
C MET A 456 23.13 12.00 -6.50
N GLY A 457 23.45 12.96 -5.64
CA GLY A 457 24.77 13.05 -5.04
C GLY A 457 25.12 11.78 -4.24
N LYS A 458 26.43 11.49 -4.10
CA LYS A 458 26.90 10.26 -3.42
C LYS A 458 26.32 10.07 -2.01
N SER A 459 26.20 11.16 -1.24
CA SER A 459 25.61 11.13 0.10
C SER A 459 24.14 10.70 0.06
N ASP A 460 23.36 11.29 -0.85
CA ASP A 460 21.94 11.00 -0.98
C ASP A 460 21.67 9.60 -1.53
N ARG A 461 22.53 9.08 -2.41
CA ARG A 461 22.47 7.67 -2.83
C ARG A 461 22.65 6.69 -1.68
N SER A 462 23.49 7.03 -0.69
CA SER A 462 23.67 6.20 0.50
C SER A 462 22.50 6.35 1.47
N MET A 463 22.04 7.59 1.69
CA MET A 463 20.99 7.91 2.68
C MET A 463 19.59 7.49 2.20
N PHE A 464 19.31 7.60 0.92
CA PHE A 464 18.02 7.28 0.29
C PHE A 464 18.19 6.17 -0.75
N ALA A 465 18.89 5.10 -0.36
CA ALA A 465 19.13 3.96 -1.24
C ALA A 465 17.82 3.31 -1.68
N ILE A 466 17.74 2.96 -2.97
CA ILE A 466 16.56 2.33 -3.59
C ILE A 466 16.92 1.02 -4.32
N ASP A 467 18.19 0.62 -4.27
CA ASP A 467 18.69 -0.54 -5.00
C ASP A 467 18.18 -1.87 -4.42
N PRO A 468 17.37 -2.64 -5.18
CA PRO A 468 16.90 -3.95 -4.72
C PRO A 468 18.02 -4.98 -4.59
N GLU A 469 19.19 -4.79 -5.20
CA GLU A 469 20.34 -5.71 -5.05
C GLU A 469 20.92 -5.72 -3.63
N ARG A 470 20.55 -4.74 -2.79
CA ARG A 470 20.87 -4.74 -1.35
C ARG A 470 20.11 -5.80 -0.56
N ILE A 471 19.07 -6.40 -1.14
CA ILE A 471 18.25 -7.40 -0.49
C ILE A 471 18.96 -8.75 -0.56
N ASN A 472 19.51 -9.20 0.58
CA ASN A 472 19.84 -10.60 0.76
C ASN A 472 18.56 -11.36 1.12
N TRP A 473 17.94 -12.04 0.16
CA TRP A 473 16.63 -12.68 0.35
C TRP A 473 16.57 -13.67 1.51
N SER A 474 17.62 -14.47 1.71
CA SER A 474 17.67 -15.45 2.80
C SER A 474 17.66 -14.76 4.17
N LYS A 475 18.49 -13.73 4.35
CA LYS A 475 18.53 -12.94 5.59
C LYS A 475 17.26 -12.10 5.76
N TYR A 476 16.79 -11.48 4.69
CA TYR A 476 15.65 -10.58 4.73
C TYR A 476 14.37 -11.36 5.06
N MET A 477 13.99 -12.34 4.24
CA MET A 477 12.74 -13.09 4.45
C MET A 477 12.86 -14.13 5.56
N GLY A 478 14.03 -14.76 5.73
CA GLY A 478 14.23 -15.81 6.73
C GLY A 478 14.51 -15.30 8.15
N ASN A 479 14.98 -14.07 8.33
CA ASN A 479 15.32 -13.56 9.66
C ASN A 479 14.60 -12.23 9.96
N ILE A 480 14.82 -11.21 9.14
CA ILE A 480 14.35 -9.85 9.41
C ILE A 480 12.82 -9.78 9.38
N HIS A 481 12.23 -10.24 8.28
CA HIS A 481 10.80 -10.17 8.04
C HIS A 481 10.01 -11.09 8.98
N LEU A 482 10.44 -12.35 9.20
CA LEU A 482 9.77 -13.25 10.15
C LEU A 482 9.82 -12.74 11.59
N ALA A 483 10.96 -12.22 12.04
CA ALA A 483 11.06 -11.58 13.35
C ALA A 483 10.17 -10.34 13.44
N GLY A 484 10.14 -9.55 12.37
CA GLY A 484 9.28 -8.39 12.20
C GLY A 484 7.79 -8.71 12.30
N LEU A 485 7.34 -9.72 11.56
CA LEU A 485 5.95 -10.21 11.58
C LEU A 485 5.55 -10.64 13.00
N ASN A 486 6.40 -11.41 13.67
CA ASN A 486 6.18 -11.82 15.06
C ASN A 486 6.10 -10.62 16.00
N ARG A 487 7.01 -9.65 15.86
CA ARG A 487 7.14 -8.51 16.78
C ARG A 487 6.07 -7.42 16.58
N TYR A 488 5.81 -7.03 15.34
CA TYR A 488 5.06 -5.81 15.02
C TYR A 488 3.64 -6.10 14.51
N ALA A 489 3.45 -7.11 13.66
CA ALA A 489 2.13 -7.38 13.06
C ALA A 489 1.18 -8.13 14.00
N LEU A 490 1.73 -9.00 14.87
CA LEU A 490 0.95 -9.89 15.73
C LEU A 490 0.86 -9.37 17.15
N LYS A 491 -0.36 -9.31 17.68
CA LYS A 491 -0.65 -8.96 19.08
C LYS A 491 -0.39 -10.16 20.01
N ASP A 492 0.04 -9.87 21.24
CA ASP A 492 0.13 -10.88 22.31
C ASP A 492 -1.25 -11.33 22.78
N LYS A 493 -1.54 -12.63 22.69
CA LYS A 493 -2.76 -13.24 23.24
C LYS A 493 -2.96 -13.00 24.76
N ARG A 494 -1.91 -12.61 25.50
CA ARG A 494 -1.96 -12.42 26.97
C ARG A 494 -2.42 -11.03 27.43
N ARG A 495 -2.44 -10.01 26.57
CA ARG A 495 -2.79 -8.62 26.97
C ARG A 495 -4.30 -8.31 26.93
N ASP A 496 -5.10 -9.10 26.21
CA ASP A 496 -6.54 -8.88 25.99
C ASP A 496 -7.45 -9.07 27.23
N LYS A 497 -6.90 -9.30 28.44
CA LYS A 497 -7.73 -9.36 29.66
C LYS A 497 -7.64 -8.15 30.58
N ASN A 498 -6.61 -7.29 30.50
CA ASN A 498 -6.36 -6.29 31.56
C ASN A 498 -5.90 -4.88 31.12
N SER A 499 -5.71 -4.58 29.83
CA SER A 499 -5.08 -3.29 29.43
C SER A 499 -6.03 -2.19 28.94
N ASP A 500 -7.34 -2.41 28.86
CA ASP A 500 -8.30 -1.33 28.54
C ASP A 500 -8.66 -0.46 29.75
N ALA A 501 -8.12 -0.78 30.93
CA ALA A 501 -8.22 0.04 32.13
C ALA A 501 -6.81 0.52 32.52
N LYS A 502 -6.61 1.85 32.49
CA LYS A 502 -5.42 2.60 32.90
C LYS A 502 -4.36 2.76 31.81
N LEU A 503 -4.47 3.87 31.08
CA LEU A 503 -3.36 4.77 30.71
C LEU A 503 -3.99 5.99 30.01
N ALA A 504 -4.52 6.92 30.80
CA ALA A 504 -4.74 8.30 30.37
C ALA A 504 -3.50 9.10 30.78
N PRO A 505 -2.84 9.81 29.84
CA PRO A 505 -2.03 10.97 30.18
C PRO A 505 -2.76 12.26 29.83
N GLU A 506 -2.38 13.29 30.57
CA GLU A 506 -3.01 14.60 30.75
C GLU A 506 -3.14 15.43 29.46
N ALA A 507 -4.15 16.30 29.47
CA ALA A 507 -4.59 17.14 28.36
C ALA A 507 -3.47 18.06 27.85
N VAL A 508 -3.19 17.98 26.54
CA VAL A 508 -2.44 19.01 25.82
C VAL A 508 -3.37 20.22 25.62
N ASN A 509 -2.96 21.37 26.16
CA ASN A 509 -3.65 22.64 26.03
C ASN A 509 -3.87 23.01 24.55
N THR A 510 -5.13 23.06 24.14
CA THR A 510 -5.56 23.70 22.89
C THR A 510 -5.30 25.20 22.95
N VAL A 511 -4.23 25.66 22.31
CA VAL A 511 -4.10 27.06 21.92
C VAL A 511 -4.85 27.25 20.60
N THR A 512 -6.06 27.78 20.69
CA THR A 512 -6.76 28.39 19.55
C THR A 512 -5.95 29.59 19.08
N ALA A 513 -5.20 29.42 17.98
CA ALA A 513 -4.64 30.55 17.27
C ALA A 513 -5.79 31.32 16.60
N ASN A 514 -6.16 32.46 17.19
CA ASN A 514 -6.86 33.52 16.48
C ASN A 514 -5.89 34.03 15.40
N ILE A 515 -6.25 33.80 14.14
CA ILE A 515 -5.57 34.41 12.99
C ILE A 515 -6.42 35.60 12.59
N ALA A 516 -5.91 36.80 12.89
CA ALA A 516 -6.28 38.04 12.22
C ALA A 516 -5.55 38.12 10.87
#